data_AF-A0A2H3SUN7-F1
#
_entry.id   AF-A0A2H3SUN7-F1
#
_cell.length_a   1.000
_cell.length_b   1.000
_cell.length_c   1.000
_cell.angle_alpha   90.00
_cell.angle_beta   90.00
_cell.angle_gamma   90.00
#
_symmetry.space_group_name_H-M   'P 1'
#
loop_
_entity.id
_entity.type
_entity.pdbx_description
1 polymer ?
#
loop_
_entity_poly.entity_id
_entity_poly.type
_entity_poly.pdbx_seq_one_letter_code
_entity_poly.pdbx_strand_id
1 'polypeptide(L)'
;MSELTSISSVHAITSRLNPVKNLPGATPPGNRPEPSSGLEVLETENFRMQCFNTMTGTKFLLFTDTTQANVDVTIRRIYDLYADYVMKNPFYSLEMPIRCDIFDRKLLSYIREINNR
;
A
#
# COMPACT_ATOMS: atom_id res chain seq x y z
N MET A 1 -1.81 2.87 16.69
CA MET A 1 -0.95 1.66 16.63
C MET A 1 -1.79 0.38 16.64
N SER A 2 -2.84 0.27 17.48
CA SER A 2 -3.78 -0.87 17.48
C SER A 2 -4.48 -1.12 16.13
N GLU A 3 -4.95 -0.06 15.46
CA GLU A 3 -5.70 -0.18 14.18
C GLU A 3 -4.83 -0.69 13.01
N LEU A 4 -3.55 -0.32 12.96
CA LEU A 4 -2.59 -0.81 11.96
C LEU A 4 -2.33 -2.32 12.13
N THR A 5 -2.32 -2.81 13.38
CA THR A 5 -2.21 -4.23 13.70
C THR A 5 -3.46 -4.99 13.24
N SER A 6 -4.64 -4.39 13.34
CA SER A 6 -5.89 -4.97 12.84
C SER A 6 -5.86 -5.13 11.32
N ILE A 7 -5.40 -4.12 10.57
CA ILE A 7 -5.33 -4.20 9.10
C ILE A 7 -4.34 -5.28 8.64
N SER A 8 -3.22 -5.43 9.34
CA SER A 8 -2.24 -6.49 9.07
C SER A 8 -2.85 -7.89 9.28
N SER A 9 -3.66 -8.04 10.34
CA SER A 9 -4.43 -9.27 10.60
C SER A 9 -5.46 -9.53 9.50
N VAL A 10 -6.22 -8.51 9.09
CA VAL A 10 -7.22 -8.64 8.00
C VAL A 10 -6.54 -9.03 6.68
N HIS A 11 -5.39 -8.44 6.36
CA HIS A 11 -4.62 -8.82 5.18
C HIS A 11 -4.20 -10.31 5.22
N ALA A 12 -3.70 -10.78 6.37
CA ALA A 12 -3.32 -12.19 6.53
C ALA A 12 -4.52 -13.15 6.40
N ILE A 13 -5.69 -12.78 6.95
CA ILE A 13 -6.92 -13.56 6.86
C ILE A 13 -7.44 -13.61 5.42
N THR A 14 -7.55 -12.45 4.76
CA THR A 14 -8.01 -12.34 3.37
C THR A 14 -7.13 -13.11 2.40
N SER A 15 -5.81 -13.09 2.58
CA SER A 15 -4.89 -13.95 1.80
C SER A 15 -5.19 -15.44 1.97
N ARG A 16 -5.63 -15.89 3.15
CA ARG A 16 -5.97 -17.31 3.41
C ARG A 16 -7.35 -17.70 2.87
N LEU A 17 -8.29 -16.78 2.88
CA LEU A 17 -9.67 -17.00 2.43
C LEU A 17 -9.82 -16.95 0.90
N ASN A 18 -8.80 -16.54 0.15
CA ASN A 18 -8.87 -16.43 -1.30
C ASN A 18 -9.21 -17.79 -1.97
N PRO A 19 -10.42 -17.96 -2.54
CA PRO A 19 -10.90 -19.24 -3.06
C PRO A 19 -10.21 -19.66 -4.36
N VAL A 20 -9.52 -18.74 -5.04
CA VAL A 20 -8.87 -18.96 -6.35
C VAL A 20 -7.52 -19.69 -6.20
N LYS A 21 -7.02 -19.88 -4.98
CA LYS A 21 -5.78 -20.65 -4.71
C LYS A 21 -5.82 -22.12 -5.13
N ASN A 22 -7.01 -22.66 -5.44
CA ASN A 22 -7.22 -24.09 -5.65
C ASN A 22 -7.61 -24.44 -7.10
N LEU A 23 -7.10 -23.73 -8.13
CA LEU A 23 -7.23 -24.20 -9.51
C LEU A 23 -5.99 -25.02 -9.92
N PRO A 24 -6.06 -26.37 -9.90
CA PRO A 24 -5.02 -27.21 -10.50
C PRO A 24 -5.05 -27.02 -12.02
N GLY A 25 -4.18 -26.14 -12.55
CA GLY A 25 -4.00 -25.96 -14.00
C GLY A 25 -3.79 -24.53 -14.51
N ALA A 26 -3.86 -23.50 -13.65
CA ALA A 26 -3.74 -22.11 -14.10
C ALA A 26 -2.29 -21.59 -14.25
N THR A 27 -1.29 -22.30 -13.71
CA THR A 27 0.12 -21.92 -13.84
C THR A 27 0.83 -22.80 -14.87
N PRO A 28 1.30 -22.24 -16.01
CA PRO A 28 2.16 -22.98 -16.93
C PRO A 28 3.44 -23.43 -16.19
N PRO A 29 3.98 -24.63 -16.52
CA PRO A 29 5.18 -25.16 -15.88
C PRO A 29 6.34 -24.18 -16.10
N GLY A 30 6.83 -23.57 -15.02
CA GLY A 30 7.91 -22.56 -15.04
C GLY A 30 7.55 -21.23 -14.38
N ASN A 31 6.26 -20.93 -14.17
CA ASN A 31 5.86 -19.73 -13.42
C ASN A 31 5.74 -20.02 -11.93
N ARG A 32 6.46 -19.24 -11.12
CA ARG A 32 6.29 -19.20 -9.66
C ARG A 32 4.82 -18.87 -9.35
N PRO A 33 4.15 -19.59 -8.44
CA PRO A 33 2.81 -19.23 -8.01
C PRO A 33 2.80 -17.78 -7.51
N GLU A 34 1.93 -16.96 -8.10
CA GLU A 34 1.69 -15.58 -7.68
C GLU A 34 1.46 -15.57 -6.16
N PRO A 35 2.20 -14.76 -5.39
CA PRO A 35 2.00 -14.66 -3.96
C PRO A 35 0.55 -14.25 -3.71
N SER A 36 -0.08 -14.87 -2.72
CA SER A 36 -1.48 -14.64 -2.45
C SER A 36 -1.76 -13.18 -2.14
N SER A 37 -2.45 -12.50 -3.06
CA SER A 37 -2.93 -11.16 -2.81
C SER A 37 -3.87 -11.19 -1.60
N GLY A 38 -3.53 -10.40 -0.58
CA GLY A 38 -4.38 -10.16 0.59
C GLY A 38 -5.28 -8.95 0.36
N LEU A 39 -5.69 -8.28 1.43
CA LEU A 39 -6.47 -7.05 1.33
C LEU A 39 -5.75 -5.99 0.48
N GLU A 40 -6.35 -5.62 -0.65
CA GLU A 40 -5.91 -4.57 -1.57
C GLU A 40 -6.84 -3.35 -1.55
N VAL A 41 -8.15 -3.55 -1.50
CA VAL A 41 -9.14 -2.48 -1.47
C VAL A 41 -10.19 -2.78 -0.40
N LEU A 42 -10.52 -1.76 0.38
CA LEU A 42 -11.68 -1.77 1.28
C LEU A 42 -12.52 -0.54 0.96
N GLU A 43 -13.76 -0.75 0.55
CA GLU A 43 -14.69 0.33 0.21
C GLU A 43 -15.86 0.33 1.19
N THR A 44 -16.24 1.53 1.60
CA THR A 44 -17.40 1.80 2.44
C THR A 44 -18.23 2.90 1.78
N GLU A 45 -19.40 3.22 2.32
CA GLU A 45 -20.23 4.32 1.80
C GLU A 45 -19.54 5.69 1.84
N ASN A 46 -18.61 5.89 2.78
CA ASN A 46 -18.01 7.20 3.06
C ASN A 46 -16.56 7.33 2.59
N PHE A 47 -15.85 6.21 2.42
CA PHE A 47 -14.45 6.22 2.03
C PHE A 47 -14.05 4.93 1.35
N ARG A 48 -13.00 5.04 0.53
CA ARG A 48 -12.24 3.93 -0.01
C ARG A 48 -10.83 3.93 0.56
N MET A 49 -10.38 2.78 1.03
CA MET A 49 -9.01 2.53 1.49
C MET A 49 -8.30 1.64 0.47
N GLN A 50 -7.24 2.18 -0.14
CA GLN A 50 -6.33 1.43 -0.99
C GLN A 50 -5.14 0.96 -0.15
N CYS A 51 -4.83 -0.34 -0.22
CA CYS A 51 -3.70 -0.98 0.43
C CYS A 51 -2.67 -1.39 -0.63
N PHE A 52 -1.47 -0.83 -0.54
CA PHE A 52 -0.34 -1.21 -1.38
C PHE A 52 0.76 -1.84 -0.52
N ASN A 53 1.07 -3.09 -0.78
CA ASN A 53 2.14 -3.81 -0.09
C ASN A 53 3.40 -3.89 -0.97
N THR A 54 4.51 -3.39 -0.45
CA THR A 54 5.81 -3.45 -1.13
C THR A 54 6.44 -4.84 -1.00
N MET A 55 7.42 -5.15 -1.85
CA MET A 55 8.17 -6.42 -1.78
C MET A 55 8.96 -6.58 -0.46
N THR A 56 9.31 -5.46 0.19
CA THR A 56 9.98 -5.45 1.50
C THR A 56 9.00 -5.60 2.67
N GLY A 57 7.69 -5.71 2.40
CA GLY A 57 6.66 -5.91 3.42
C GLY A 57 6.11 -4.63 4.04
N THR A 58 6.55 -3.45 3.61
CA THR A 58 5.99 -2.15 4.02
C THR A 58 4.62 -1.96 3.36
N LYS A 59 3.60 -1.68 4.17
CA LYS A 59 2.23 -1.42 3.70
C LYS A 59 1.94 0.09 3.68
N PHE A 60 1.45 0.57 2.55
CA PHE A 60 0.91 1.91 2.38
C PHE A 60 -0.61 1.81 2.36
N LEU A 61 -1.26 2.66 3.15
CA LEU A 61 -2.71 2.75 3.23
C LEU A 61 -3.11 4.16 2.84
N LEU A 62 -3.91 4.29 1.78
CA LEU A 62 -4.40 5.56 1.29
C LEU A 62 -5.92 5.58 1.41
N PHE A 63 -6.43 6.56 2.14
CA PHE A 63 -7.86 6.81 2.29
C PHE A 63 -8.27 7.92 1.33
N THR A 64 -9.33 7.69 0.58
CA THR A 64 -9.90 8.64 -0.38
C THR A 64 -11.42 8.63 -0.29
N ASP A 65 -12.04 9.61 -0.94
CA ASP A 65 -13.46 9.49 -1.32
C ASP A 65 -13.66 8.27 -2.24
N THR A 66 -14.87 7.72 -2.27
CA THR A 66 -15.23 6.55 -3.10
C THR A 66 -15.12 6.84 -4.60
N THR A 67 -15.28 8.10 -5.00
CA THR A 67 -15.22 8.54 -6.41
C THR A 67 -13.82 8.96 -6.87
N GLN A 68 -12.84 8.98 -5.96
CA GLN A 68 -11.48 9.43 -6.29
C GLN A 68 -10.87 8.53 -7.37
N ALA A 69 -10.50 9.13 -8.51
CA ALA A 69 -9.83 8.43 -9.59
C ALA A 69 -8.32 8.28 -9.33
N ASN A 70 -7.69 7.34 -10.04
CA ASN A 70 -6.23 7.15 -10.09
C ASN A 70 -5.54 6.87 -8.74
N VAL A 71 -6.26 6.31 -7.77
CA VAL A 71 -5.74 6.00 -6.42
C VAL A 71 -4.49 5.10 -6.49
N ASP A 72 -4.46 4.12 -7.39
CA ASP A 72 -3.30 3.23 -7.60
C ASP A 72 -2.06 3.97 -8.10
N VAL A 73 -2.23 5.01 -8.93
CA VAL A 73 -1.11 5.83 -9.41
C VAL A 73 -0.63 6.72 -8.27
N THR A 74 -1.56 7.30 -7.51
CA THR A 74 -1.27 8.14 -6.36
C THR A 74 -0.45 7.39 -5.31
N ILE A 75 -0.87 6.19 -4.90
CA ILE A 75 -0.18 5.43 -3.86
C ILE A 75 1.20 4.93 -4.31
N ARG A 76 1.36 4.56 -5.60
CA ARG A 76 2.68 4.22 -6.16
C ARG A 76 3.61 5.42 -6.14
N ARG A 77 3.10 6.61 -6.47
CA ARG A 77 3.92 7.84 -6.42
C ARG A 77 4.34 8.20 -5.00
N ILE A 78 3.48 7.96 -4.00
CA ILE A 78 3.84 8.11 -2.58
C ILE A 78 4.96 7.13 -2.20
N TYR A 79 4.90 5.89 -2.69
CA TYR A 79 5.98 4.92 -2.50
C TYR A 79 7.30 5.38 -3.11
N ASP A 80 7.31 5.95 -4.33
CA ASP A 80 8.53 6.50 -4.94
C ASP A 80 9.15 7.58 -4.05
N LEU A 81 8.34 8.51 -3.54
CA LEU A 81 8.80 9.56 -2.62
C LEU A 81 9.41 8.96 -1.35
N TYR A 82 8.79 7.91 -0.79
CA TYR A 82 9.31 7.20 0.37
C TYR A 82 10.66 6.53 0.06
N ALA A 83 10.76 5.84 -1.08
CA ALA A 83 12.00 5.20 -1.51
C ALA A 83 13.14 6.21 -1.72
N ASP A 84 12.83 7.37 -2.31
CA ASP A 84 13.85 8.39 -2.61
C ASP A 84 14.32 9.18 -1.40
N TYR A 85 13.42 9.53 -0.47
CA TYR A 85 13.75 10.44 0.62
C TYR A 85 13.92 9.77 1.98
N VAL A 86 13.29 8.61 2.18
CA VAL A 86 13.34 7.88 3.46
C VAL A 86 14.34 6.74 3.37
N MET A 87 14.23 5.85 2.38
CA MET A 87 15.12 4.68 2.27
C MET A 87 16.56 5.02 1.95
N LYS A 88 16.80 6.16 1.28
CA LYS A 88 18.16 6.65 0.99
C LYS A 88 18.77 7.46 2.13
N ASN A 89 18.02 7.76 3.20
CA ASN A 89 18.54 8.52 4.33
C ASN A 89 19.38 7.59 5.24
N PRO A 90 20.71 7.80 5.36
CA PRO A 90 21.58 6.93 6.16
C PRO A 90 21.28 6.95 7.66
N PHE A 91 20.52 7.95 8.13
CA PHE A 91 20.10 8.06 9.54
C PHE A 91 18.70 7.47 9.79
N TYR A 92 18.05 6.91 8.77
CA TYR A 92 16.75 6.28 8.93
C TYR A 92 16.90 4.84 9.40
N SER A 93 16.35 4.55 10.58
CA SER A 93 16.19 3.19 11.08
C SER A 93 14.78 2.69 10.81
N LEU A 94 14.70 1.45 10.29
CA LEU A 94 13.44 0.72 10.21
C LEU A 94 12.81 0.63 11.62
N GLU A 95 11.48 0.62 11.70
CA GLU A 95 10.68 0.63 12.94
C GLU A 95 10.58 1.98 13.69
N MET A 96 11.36 2.99 13.29
CA MET A 96 11.19 4.35 13.81
C MET A 96 10.18 5.14 12.97
N PRO A 97 9.43 6.08 13.58
CA PRO A 97 8.61 7.03 12.83
C PRO A 97 9.46 7.76 11.78
N ILE A 98 8.88 7.97 10.59
CA ILE A 98 9.54 8.72 9.53
C ILE A 98 9.69 10.18 9.99
N ARG A 99 10.94 10.63 10.17
CA ARG A 99 11.28 12.03 10.48
C ARG A 99 12.17 12.55 9.36
N CYS A 100 11.57 12.93 8.24
CA CYS A 100 12.28 13.41 7.07
C CYS A 100 11.55 14.62 6.47
N ASP A 101 12.00 15.83 6.82
CA ASP A 101 11.36 17.08 6.40
C ASP A 101 11.28 17.26 4.87
N ILE A 102 12.22 16.66 4.14
CA ILE A 102 12.20 16.68 2.67
C ILE A 102 11.06 15.80 2.15
N PHE A 103 10.92 14.60 2.69
CA PHE A 103 9.81 13.69 2.36
C PHE A 103 8.47 14.36 2.67
N ASP A 104 8.30 14.92 3.87
CA ASP A 104 7.04 15.54 4.29
C ASP A 104 6.65 16.71 3.37
N ARG A 105 7.59 17.60 3.04
CA ARG A 105 7.33 18.72 2.12
C ARG A 105 6.94 18.25 0.72
N LYS A 106 7.65 17.26 0.17
CA LYS A 106 7.36 16.73 -1.17
C LYS A 106 6.04 15.98 -1.23
N LEU A 107 5.74 15.18 -0.20
CA LEU A 107 4.47 14.48 -0.06
C LEU A 107 3.30 15.48 0.04
N LEU A 108 3.39 16.47 0.93
CA LEU A 108 2.34 17.48 1.08
C LEU A 108 2.11 18.28 -0.20
N SER A 109 3.17 18.66 -0.91
CA SER A 109 3.06 19.34 -2.19
C SER A 109 2.33 18.47 -3.22
N TYR A 110 2.63 17.18 -3.28
CA TYR A 110 2.02 16.24 -4.21
C TYR A 110 0.53 16.02 -3.90
N ILE A 111 0.18 15.81 -2.63
CA ILE A 111 -1.21 15.60 -2.21
C ILE A 111 -2.07 16.84 -2.49
N ARG A 112 -1.53 18.05 -2.25
CA ARG A 112 -2.25 19.29 -2.61
C ARG A 112 -2.54 19.40 -4.09
N GLU A 113 -1.59 18.99 -4.94
CA GLU A 113 -1.80 19.01 -6.39
C GLU A 113 -2.92 18.04 -6.79
N ILE A 114 -2.98 16.86 -6.19
CA ILE A 114 -4.04 15.88 -6.46
C ILE A 114 -5.41 16.40 -6.02
N ASN A 115 -5.50 17.01 -4.83
CA ASN A 115 -6.76 17.48 -4.28
C ASN A 115 -7.29 18.75 -4.97
N ASN A 116 -6.45 19.46 -5.72
CA ASN A 116 -6.83 20.67 -6.46
C ASN A 116 -7.28 20.36 -7.92
N ARG A 117 -7.25 19.10 -8.34
CA ARG A 117 -7.76 18.65 -9.63
C ARG A 117 -9.20 18.17 -9.49
#